data_AF-A0A7J7L0L4-F1
#
_entry.id   AF-A0A7J7L0L4-F1
#
_cell.length_a   1.000
_cell.length_b   1.000
_cell.length_c   1.000
_cell.angle_alpha   90.00
_cell.angle_beta   90.00
_cell.angle_gamma   90.00
#
_symmetry.space_group_name_H-M   'P 1'
#
loop_
_entity.id
_entity.type
_entity.pdbx_description
1 polymer ?
#
loop_
_entity_poly.entity_id
_entity_poly.type
_entity_poly.pdbx_seq_one_letter_code
_entity_poly.pdbx_strand_id
1 'polypeptide(L)'
;MGRPKMDSEINAIEEEPKEFDSTSNIGALACMINYEVGALLAIMRRNVRWGGRFMAGDDQLEHSLIYSLKLLQKQIFSWPQQWSTVNPVLYLQQFLDVVRSDETSALITGVILSLLYKILTLNVIDLNTVTVEETMHLVVDVVRSCRFEVTDPASEEVVLMKILQVLLACMKSKAAIVLSNQHVRDYCFGSSQLDNGNSFVEYNGQRPSVGIASSASMGNMMNGTIGVSPNDLQLMTKPHGASYQQQKVTMEALVDFYRQKASIVEMYVNLDCDITCNNVFEDLSNLLSKSAFPVSGTLFTMHILALDGLITVIEGMAERIGSGSAISE
;
A
#
# COMPACT_ATOMS: atom_id res chain seq x y z
N MET A 1 30.26 47.95 40.22
CA MET A 1 30.25 46.73 41.07
C MET A 1 29.14 46.92 42.12
N GLY A 2 27.88 46.50 41.99
CA GLY A 2 27.24 45.59 41.06
C GLY A 2 26.81 44.29 41.73
N ARG A 3 25.70 44.30 42.51
CA ARG A 3 24.73 43.18 42.69
C ARG A 3 23.64 43.55 43.72
N PRO A 4 22.38 43.72 43.31
CA PRO A 4 21.22 43.51 44.17
C PRO A 4 20.73 42.06 44.09
N LYS A 5 20.08 41.59 45.16
CA LYS A 5 19.44 40.29 45.32
C LYS A 5 18.24 40.14 44.37
N MET A 6 18.03 38.94 43.81
CA MET A 6 16.74 38.52 43.28
C MET A 6 16.20 37.42 44.19
N ASP A 7 14.99 37.66 44.70
CA ASP A 7 14.16 36.67 45.38
C ASP A 7 13.49 35.75 44.35
N SER A 8 13.12 34.58 44.87
CA SER A 8 12.53 33.39 44.27
C SER A 8 11.25 33.58 43.47
N GLU A 9 11.16 32.90 42.31
CA GLU A 9 10.02 32.07 41.90
C GLU A 9 10.40 31.32 40.60
N ILE A 10 10.80 30.06 40.72
CA ILE A 10 10.85 29.12 39.58
C ILE A 10 9.54 28.34 39.64
N ASN A 11 8.53 28.80 38.89
CA ASN A 11 7.37 27.97 38.62
C ASN A 11 7.77 26.93 37.56
N ALA A 12 7.61 25.66 37.94
CA ALA A 12 7.72 24.52 37.05
C ALA A 12 6.75 24.71 35.88
N ILE A 13 7.28 24.58 34.66
CA ILE A 13 6.44 24.47 33.47
C ILE A 13 5.89 23.04 33.50
N GLU A 14 4.65 22.91 33.95
CA GLU A 14 3.84 21.72 33.67
C GLU A 14 3.69 21.64 32.15
N GLU A 15 4.19 20.56 31.54
CA GLU A 15 3.85 20.18 30.17
C GLU A 15 2.36 19.82 30.14
N GLU A 16 1.53 20.78 29.78
CA GLU A 16 0.17 20.49 29.32
C GLU A 16 0.25 19.74 27.96
N PRO A 17 -0.59 18.71 27.76
CA PRO A 17 -0.67 18.02 26.48
C PRO A 17 -1.22 19.01 25.44
N LYS A 18 -0.45 19.27 24.38
CA LYS A 18 -0.93 20.02 23.22
C LYS A 18 -2.14 19.31 22.62
N GLU A 19 -3.33 19.81 22.89
CA GLU A 19 -4.51 19.56 22.07
C GLU A 19 -4.19 19.99 20.64
N PHE A 20 -4.20 19.02 19.73
CA PHE A 20 -3.87 19.19 18.32
C PHE A 20 -5.03 19.94 17.65
N ASP A 21 -4.81 21.23 17.37
CA ASP A 21 -5.82 22.16 16.87
C ASP A 21 -6.33 21.73 15.47
N SER A 22 -7.48 21.06 15.44
CA SER A 22 -8.09 20.46 14.25
C SER A 22 -8.68 21.47 13.26
N THR A 23 -8.60 22.77 13.56
CA THR A 23 -9.19 23.85 12.74
C THR A 23 -8.28 24.34 11.61
N SER A 24 -6.95 24.11 11.70
CA SER A 24 -5.97 24.53 10.69
C SER A 24 -5.93 23.64 9.43
N ASN A 25 -6.45 22.41 9.51
CA ASN A 25 -6.35 21.42 8.43
C ASN A 25 -7.37 21.59 7.27
N ILE A 26 -8.43 22.38 7.47
CA ILE A 26 -9.57 22.47 6.53
C ILE A 26 -9.18 23.19 5.23
N GLY A 27 -8.47 24.33 5.33
CA GLY A 27 -7.92 25.03 4.16
C GLY A 27 -6.74 24.29 3.53
N ALA A 28 -6.01 23.50 4.33
CA ALA A 28 -4.88 22.71 3.85
C ALA A 28 -5.33 21.58 2.89
N LEU A 29 -6.46 20.93 3.18
CA LEU A 29 -7.05 19.91 2.30
C LEU A 29 -7.42 20.48 0.93
N ALA A 30 -8.12 21.62 0.90
CA ALA A 30 -8.48 22.30 -0.34
C ALA A 30 -7.25 22.62 -1.21
N CYS A 31 -6.20 23.17 -0.57
CA CYS A 31 -4.93 23.47 -1.22
C CYS A 31 -4.22 22.21 -1.71
N MET A 32 -4.24 21.12 -0.94
CA MET A 32 -3.66 19.84 -1.33
C MET A 32 -4.35 19.27 -2.57
N ILE A 33 -5.69 19.18 -2.57
CA ILE A 33 -6.44 18.68 -3.73
C ILE A 33 -6.18 19.57 -4.95
N ASN A 34 -6.22 20.90 -4.79
CA ASN A 34 -5.96 21.84 -5.88
C ASN A 34 -4.55 21.70 -6.47
N TYR A 35 -3.55 21.48 -5.61
CA TYR A 35 -2.18 21.20 -6.03
C TYR A 35 -2.10 19.92 -6.87
N GLU A 36 -2.76 18.84 -6.43
CA GLU A 36 -2.75 17.56 -7.14
C GLU A 36 -3.51 17.63 -8.47
N VAL A 37 -4.64 18.35 -8.55
CA VAL A 37 -5.31 18.64 -9.83
C VAL A 37 -4.37 19.37 -10.79
N GLY A 38 -3.67 20.40 -10.30
CA GLY A 38 -2.72 21.18 -11.10
C GLY A 38 -1.54 20.34 -11.60
N ALA A 39 -0.97 19.50 -10.74
CA ALA A 39 0.10 18.57 -11.08
C ALA A 39 -0.35 17.56 -12.15
N LEU A 40 -1.55 16.99 -11.98
CA LEU A 40 -2.13 16.03 -12.91
C LEU A 40 -2.37 16.64 -14.29
N LEU A 41 -3.01 17.82 -14.36
CA LEU A 41 -3.23 18.55 -15.61
C LEU A 41 -1.90 18.91 -16.31
N ALA A 42 -0.86 19.27 -15.55
CA ALA A 42 0.45 19.57 -16.10
C ALA A 42 1.13 18.33 -16.73
N ILE A 43 1.01 17.16 -16.09
CA ILE A 43 1.52 15.89 -16.63
C ILE A 43 0.71 15.45 -17.85
N MET A 44 -0.61 15.52 -17.77
CA MET A 44 -1.50 15.19 -18.89
C MET A 44 -1.21 16.07 -20.11
N ARG A 45 -0.98 17.38 -19.92
CA ARG A 45 -0.60 18.28 -21.03
C ARG A 45 0.69 17.86 -21.75
N ARG A 46 1.61 17.19 -21.04
CA ARG A 46 2.89 16.71 -21.59
C ARG A 46 2.82 15.30 -22.16
N ASN A 47 1.80 14.52 -21.83
CA ASN A 47 1.62 13.18 -22.34
C ASN A 47 1.12 13.25 -23.79
N VAL A 48 1.74 12.53 -24.73
CA VAL A 48 1.40 12.62 -26.17
C VAL A 48 -0.06 12.28 -26.47
N ARG A 49 -0.66 11.32 -25.73
CA ARG A 49 -2.07 10.96 -25.91
C ARG A 49 -3.02 12.08 -25.47
N TRP A 50 -2.62 12.83 -24.44
CA TRP A 50 -3.45 13.86 -23.83
C TRP A 50 -3.13 15.27 -24.34
N GLY A 51 -1.89 15.54 -24.75
CA GLY A 51 -1.32 16.85 -25.04
C GLY A 51 -1.80 17.51 -26.33
N GLY A 52 -2.11 16.73 -27.37
CA GLY A 52 -2.70 17.24 -28.61
C GLY A 52 -4.08 17.89 -28.41
N ARG A 53 -4.76 17.55 -27.30
CA ARG A 53 -6.12 18.00 -26.96
C ARG A 53 -6.16 19.28 -26.12
N PHE A 54 -5.00 19.84 -25.76
CA PHE A 54 -4.89 21.14 -25.08
C PHE A 54 -4.68 22.32 -26.04
N MET A 55 -4.39 22.06 -27.32
CA MET A 55 -3.96 23.06 -28.31
C MET A 55 -4.99 23.31 -29.43
N ALA A 56 -6.10 22.56 -29.46
CA ALA A 56 -7.23 22.92 -30.29
C ALA A 56 -7.96 24.09 -29.62
N GLY A 57 -7.85 25.29 -30.19
CA GLY A 57 -8.41 26.53 -29.65
C GLY A 57 -9.95 26.62 -29.64
N ASP A 58 -10.64 25.48 -29.53
CA ASP A 58 -12.08 25.38 -29.50
C ASP A 58 -12.48 24.50 -28.30
N ASP A 59 -13.18 25.08 -27.32
CA ASP A 59 -13.65 24.42 -26.09
C ASP A 59 -14.56 23.20 -26.36
N GLN A 60 -14.90 22.90 -27.62
CA GLN A 60 -15.86 21.88 -28.03
C GLN A 60 -15.31 20.43 -28.09
N LEU A 61 -13.99 20.22 -27.97
CA LEU A 61 -13.38 18.88 -28.01
C LEU A 61 -12.43 18.59 -26.83
N GLU A 62 -12.63 19.25 -25.68
CA GLU A 62 -11.87 18.89 -24.48
C GLU A 62 -12.26 17.48 -24.00
N HIS A 63 -11.25 16.67 -23.68
CA HIS A 63 -11.48 15.33 -23.15
C HIS A 63 -12.31 15.42 -21.85
N SER A 64 -13.35 14.58 -21.72
CA SER A 64 -14.29 14.63 -20.59
C SER A 64 -13.59 14.64 -19.21
N LEU A 65 -12.54 13.84 -19.05
CA LEU A 65 -11.70 13.81 -17.83
C LEU A 65 -10.88 15.10 -17.59
N ILE A 66 -10.39 15.76 -18.63
CA ILE A 66 -9.69 17.05 -18.48
C ILE A 66 -10.70 18.13 -18.03
N TYR A 67 -11.86 18.14 -18.67
CA TYR A 67 -12.95 19.05 -18.31
C TYR A 67 -13.38 18.84 -16.85
N SER A 68 -13.53 17.59 -16.42
CA SER A 68 -13.98 17.27 -15.06
C SER A 68 -12.96 17.66 -13.99
N LEU A 69 -11.65 17.51 -14.27
CA LEU A 69 -10.58 18.03 -13.41
C LEU A 69 -10.58 19.57 -13.34
N LYS A 70 -10.77 20.27 -14.47
CA LYS A 70 -10.89 21.74 -14.49
C LYS A 70 -12.14 22.21 -13.75
N LEU A 71 -13.24 21.47 -13.86
CA LEU A 71 -14.48 21.76 -13.14
C LEU A 71 -14.26 21.61 -11.63
N LEU A 72 -13.62 20.53 -11.20
CA LEU A 72 -13.24 20.32 -9.80
C LEU A 72 -12.37 21.49 -9.31
N GLN A 73 -11.36 21.91 -10.08
CA GLN A 73 -10.50 23.04 -9.73
C GLN A 73 -11.28 24.34 -9.42
N LYS A 74 -12.33 24.62 -10.20
CA LYS A 74 -13.22 25.77 -9.99
C LYS A 74 -14.12 25.60 -8.76
N GLN A 75 -14.49 24.36 -8.43
CA GLN A 75 -15.43 24.04 -7.35
C GLN A 75 -14.78 23.95 -5.97
N ILE A 76 -13.52 23.52 -5.86
CA ILE A 76 -12.77 23.35 -4.59
C ILE A 76 -12.96 24.57 -3.67
N PHE A 77 -12.71 25.78 -4.15
CA PHE A 77 -12.79 26.99 -3.30
C PHE A 77 -14.21 27.55 -3.12
N SER A 78 -15.21 26.94 -3.75
CA SER A 78 -16.62 27.36 -3.65
C SER A 78 -17.41 26.62 -2.58
N TRP A 79 -16.84 25.55 -2.01
CA TRP A 79 -17.52 24.79 -0.96
C TRP A 79 -17.61 25.58 0.36
N PRO A 80 -18.78 25.56 1.04
CA PRO A 80 -18.95 26.25 2.31
C PRO A 80 -17.94 25.72 3.34
N GLN A 81 -17.60 26.55 4.33
CA GLN A 81 -16.39 26.52 5.16
C GLN A 81 -15.99 25.20 5.87
N GLN A 82 -16.73 24.10 5.74
CA GLN A 82 -16.40 22.82 6.37
C GLN A 82 -16.15 21.73 5.32
N TRP A 83 -14.91 21.66 4.83
CA TRP A 83 -14.44 20.55 3.98
C TRP A 83 -14.61 19.17 4.61
N SER A 84 -14.67 19.08 5.94
CA SER A 84 -14.96 17.85 6.69
C SER A 84 -16.35 17.28 6.43
N THR A 85 -17.28 18.10 5.92
CA THR A 85 -18.66 17.68 5.63
C THR A 85 -18.87 17.32 4.16
N VAL A 86 -17.88 17.60 3.31
CA VAL A 86 -17.97 17.31 1.89
C VAL A 86 -17.75 15.83 1.67
N ASN A 87 -18.67 15.20 0.94
CA ASN A 87 -18.55 13.80 0.57
C ASN A 87 -17.25 13.56 -0.25
N PRO A 88 -16.32 12.71 0.22
CA PRO A 88 -15.06 12.43 -0.47
C PRO A 88 -15.19 11.91 -1.89
N VAL A 89 -16.25 11.14 -2.15
CA VAL A 89 -16.51 10.56 -3.47
C VAL A 89 -16.58 11.66 -4.54
N LEU A 90 -17.13 12.84 -4.21
CA LEU A 90 -17.33 13.93 -5.17
C LEU A 90 -16.03 14.46 -5.77
N TYR A 91 -14.97 14.61 -4.96
CA TYR A 91 -13.67 15.06 -5.46
C TYR A 91 -12.77 13.89 -5.87
N LEU A 92 -12.86 12.74 -5.20
CA LEU A 92 -12.02 11.58 -5.50
C LEU A 92 -12.36 10.96 -6.86
N GLN A 93 -13.64 10.84 -7.20
CA GLN A 93 -14.08 10.19 -8.43
C GLN A 93 -13.35 10.70 -9.68
N GLN A 94 -13.08 12.01 -9.75
CA GLN A 94 -12.41 12.62 -10.89
C GLN A 94 -10.98 12.11 -11.10
N PHE A 95 -10.25 11.85 -10.02
CA PHE A 95 -8.92 11.25 -10.09
C PHE A 95 -8.99 9.76 -10.40
N LEU A 96 -9.96 9.07 -9.82
CA LEU A 96 -10.10 7.63 -9.96
C LEU A 96 -10.52 7.23 -11.38
N ASP A 97 -11.38 8.02 -12.01
CA ASP A 97 -11.76 7.85 -13.42
C ASP A 97 -10.57 8.05 -14.36
N VAL A 98 -9.61 8.91 -13.98
CA VAL A 98 -8.34 9.03 -14.70
C VAL A 98 -7.56 7.73 -14.58
N VAL A 99 -7.34 7.18 -13.37
CA VAL A 99 -6.60 5.90 -13.18
C VAL A 99 -7.22 4.73 -13.95
N ARG A 100 -8.55 4.69 -14.05
CA ARG A 100 -9.28 3.63 -14.78
C ARG A 100 -9.20 3.78 -16.30
N SER A 101 -8.71 4.90 -16.83
CA SER A 101 -8.56 5.12 -18.27
C SER A 101 -7.38 4.35 -18.84
N ASP A 102 -7.58 3.73 -20.01
CA ASP A 102 -6.55 3.01 -20.77
C ASP A 102 -5.43 3.94 -21.29
N GLU A 103 -5.63 5.25 -21.27
CA GLU A 103 -4.65 6.24 -21.72
C GLU A 103 -3.66 6.67 -20.62
N THR A 104 -3.71 6.06 -19.45
CA THR A 104 -2.85 6.43 -18.32
C THR A 104 -1.44 5.87 -18.43
N SER A 105 -0.47 6.73 -18.12
CA SER A 105 0.92 6.33 -17.94
C SER A 105 1.24 6.05 -16.47
N ALA A 106 2.34 5.32 -16.22
CA ALA A 106 2.85 5.10 -14.88
C ALA A 106 3.00 6.39 -14.05
N LEU A 107 3.43 7.49 -14.67
CA LEU A 107 3.57 8.80 -14.01
C LEU A 107 2.22 9.39 -13.55
N ILE A 108 1.19 9.31 -14.41
CA ILE A 108 -0.16 9.79 -14.10
C ILE A 108 -0.72 9.00 -12.91
N THR A 109 -0.62 7.67 -12.99
CA THR A 109 -1.04 6.75 -11.92
C THR A 109 -0.30 7.03 -10.62
N GLY A 110 1.01 7.23 -10.67
CA GLY A 110 1.84 7.51 -9.50
C GLY A 110 1.45 8.80 -8.77
N VAL A 111 1.04 9.86 -9.46
CA VAL A 111 0.53 11.09 -8.82
C VAL A 111 -0.77 10.81 -8.08
N ILE A 112 -1.71 10.11 -8.72
CA ILE A 112 -3.01 9.83 -8.12
C ILE A 112 -2.88 8.90 -6.91
N LEU A 113 -2.04 7.87 -6.98
CA LEU A 113 -1.74 7.02 -5.82
C LEU A 113 -1.10 7.81 -4.67
N SER A 114 -0.26 8.82 -4.97
CA SER A 114 0.32 9.70 -3.95
C SER A 114 -0.75 10.57 -3.27
N LEU A 115 -1.73 11.06 -4.03
CA LEU A 115 -2.90 11.76 -3.50
C LEU A 115 -3.71 10.85 -2.57
N LEU A 116 -4.02 9.62 -2.99
CA LEU A 116 -4.78 8.66 -2.18
C LEU A 116 -4.04 8.33 -0.88
N TYR A 117 -2.73 8.11 -0.95
CA TYR A 117 -1.90 7.90 0.23
C TYR A 117 -1.97 9.09 1.20
N LYS A 118 -1.89 10.33 0.70
CA LYS A 118 -2.02 11.54 1.53
C LYS A 118 -3.39 11.65 2.18
N ILE A 119 -4.47 11.39 1.43
CA ILE A 119 -5.84 11.45 1.96
C ILE A 119 -6.02 10.45 3.12
N LEU A 120 -5.50 9.22 2.97
CA LEU A 120 -5.57 8.19 4.00
C LEU A 120 -4.71 8.53 5.22
N THR A 121 -3.45 8.94 4.99
CA THR A 121 -2.49 9.19 6.09
C THR A 121 -2.72 10.50 6.85
N LEU A 122 -3.36 11.49 6.22
CA LEU A 122 -3.76 12.72 6.89
C LEU A 122 -5.11 12.59 7.63
N ASN A 123 -5.69 11.38 7.69
CA ASN A 123 -7.00 11.10 8.29
C ASN A 123 -8.12 11.99 7.71
N VAL A 124 -8.07 12.28 6.41
CA VAL A 124 -9.17 12.97 5.70
C VAL A 124 -10.39 12.04 5.60
N ILE A 125 -10.14 10.73 5.54
CA ILE A 125 -11.17 9.69 5.63
C ILE A 125 -11.05 9.05 7.02
N ASP A 126 -12.03 9.32 7.86
CA ASP A 126 -12.21 8.73 9.19
C ASP A 126 -13.61 8.10 9.34
N LEU A 127 -13.89 7.53 10.52
CA LEU A 127 -15.20 6.91 10.79
C LEU A 127 -16.38 7.90 10.81
N ASN A 128 -16.11 9.19 10.96
CA ASN A 128 -17.13 10.25 10.96
C ASN A 128 -17.39 10.81 9.56
N THR A 129 -16.58 10.41 8.59
CA THR A 129 -16.65 10.89 7.22
C THR A 129 -17.93 10.36 6.56
N VAL A 130 -18.65 11.26 5.88
CA VAL A 130 -19.85 10.90 5.13
C VAL A 130 -19.48 9.85 4.08
N THR A 131 -20.27 8.77 3.98
CA THR A 131 -20.05 7.68 3.00
C THR A 131 -18.65 7.05 3.09
N VAL A 132 -18.11 6.88 4.31
CA VAL A 132 -16.80 6.26 4.54
C VAL A 132 -16.67 4.86 3.94
N GLU A 133 -17.70 4.02 4.05
CA GLU A 133 -17.72 2.66 3.47
C GLU A 133 -17.52 2.72 1.96
N GLU A 134 -18.38 3.46 1.26
CA GLU A 134 -18.30 3.66 -0.19
C GLU A 134 -16.94 4.24 -0.61
N THR A 135 -16.44 5.22 0.14
CA THR A 135 -15.14 5.85 -0.15
C THR A 135 -13.99 4.87 -0.01
N MET A 136 -13.94 4.09 1.08
CA MET A 136 -12.89 3.11 1.32
C MET A 136 -12.93 1.98 0.30
N HIS A 137 -14.11 1.48 -0.06
CA HIS A 137 -14.27 0.51 -1.13
C HIS A 137 -13.80 1.04 -2.47
N LEU A 138 -14.16 2.29 -2.79
CA LEU A 138 -13.78 2.94 -4.03
C LEU A 138 -12.25 3.09 -4.15
N VAL A 139 -11.57 3.46 -3.06
CA VAL A 139 -10.11 3.54 -3.01
C VAL A 139 -9.48 2.16 -3.24
N VAL A 140 -9.91 1.13 -2.51
CA VAL A 140 -9.36 -0.23 -2.65
C VAL A 140 -9.62 -0.82 -4.04
N ASP A 141 -10.82 -0.63 -4.60
CA ASP A 141 -11.19 -1.11 -5.93
C ASP A 141 -10.31 -0.49 -7.02
N VAL A 142 -10.08 0.82 -6.96
CA VAL A 142 -9.24 1.52 -7.94
C VAL A 142 -7.80 1.08 -7.82
N VAL A 143 -7.27 0.98 -6.60
CA VAL A 143 -5.88 0.55 -6.39
C VAL A 143 -5.66 -0.89 -6.88
N ARG A 144 -6.65 -1.77 -6.71
CA ARG A 144 -6.63 -3.14 -7.23
C ARG A 144 -6.73 -3.20 -8.75
N SER A 145 -7.56 -2.34 -9.33
CA SER A 145 -7.86 -2.35 -10.77
C SER A 145 -6.96 -1.45 -11.59
N CYS A 146 -5.92 -0.84 -10.99
CA CYS A 146 -4.95 0.01 -11.67
C CYS A 146 -4.38 -0.70 -12.90
N ARG A 147 -4.59 -0.09 -14.05
CA ARG A 147 -3.95 -0.47 -15.31
C ARG A 147 -3.17 0.73 -15.78
N PHE A 148 -1.89 0.54 -16.07
CA PHE A 148 -1.06 1.60 -16.60
C PHE A 148 -0.13 1.04 -17.66
N GLU A 149 0.18 1.87 -18.65
CA GLU A 149 1.16 1.50 -19.66
C GLU A 149 2.55 1.48 -19.05
N VAL A 150 3.19 0.31 -19.09
CA VAL A 150 4.58 0.12 -18.67
C VAL A 150 5.47 0.56 -19.83
N THR A 151 5.98 1.79 -19.73
CA THR A 151 6.98 2.31 -20.70
C THR A 151 8.41 1.95 -20.30
N ASP A 152 8.68 1.79 -19.01
CA ASP A 152 9.99 1.44 -18.46
C ASP A 152 9.85 0.62 -17.16
N PRO A 153 10.63 -0.44 -16.93
CA PRO A 153 10.53 -1.27 -15.73
C PRO A 153 10.70 -0.53 -14.40
N ALA A 154 11.53 0.52 -14.32
CA ALA A 154 11.71 1.27 -13.07
C ALA A 154 10.45 2.08 -12.74
N SER A 155 9.74 2.57 -13.76
CA SER A 155 8.45 3.25 -13.55
C SER A 155 7.37 2.30 -13.05
N GLU A 156 7.42 1.02 -13.42
CA GLU A 156 6.51 -0.01 -12.91
C GLU A 156 6.76 -0.27 -11.43
N GLU A 157 8.02 -0.47 -11.02
CA GLU A 157 8.42 -0.68 -9.62
C GLU A 157 7.96 0.47 -8.72
N VAL A 158 8.13 1.72 -9.15
CA VAL A 158 7.68 2.90 -8.39
C VAL A 158 6.17 2.92 -8.22
N VAL A 159 5.39 2.57 -9.26
CA VAL A 159 3.92 2.53 -9.17
C VAL A 159 3.46 1.38 -8.27
N LEU A 160 4.07 0.21 -8.39
CA LEU A 160 3.79 -0.94 -7.52
C LEU A 160 4.04 -0.62 -6.05
N MET A 161 5.17 0.03 -5.75
CA MET A 161 5.46 0.49 -4.38
C MET A 161 4.39 1.46 -3.87
N LYS A 162 3.91 2.38 -4.71
CA LYS A 162 2.84 3.31 -4.37
C LYS A 162 1.48 2.61 -4.17
N ILE A 163 1.16 1.61 -4.98
CA ILE A 163 -0.04 0.76 -4.81
C ILE A 163 -0.02 0.13 -3.41
N LEU A 164 1.10 -0.51 -3.06
CA LEU A 164 1.27 -1.15 -1.75
C LEU A 164 1.20 -0.14 -0.61
N GLN A 165 1.82 1.03 -0.75
CA GLN A 165 1.73 2.11 0.24
C GLN A 165 0.29 2.57 0.49
N VAL A 166 -0.52 2.74 -0.56
CA VAL A 166 -1.93 3.13 -0.41
C VAL A 166 -2.72 2.05 0.32
N LEU A 167 -2.54 0.79 -0.06
CA LEU A 167 -3.26 -0.31 0.57
C LEU A 167 -2.85 -0.52 2.04
N LEU A 168 -1.56 -0.39 2.36
CA LEU A 168 -1.07 -0.36 3.75
C LEU A 168 -1.67 0.82 4.52
N ALA A 169 -1.76 2.00 3.91
CA ALA A 169 -2.41 3.15 4.52
C ALA A 169 -3.91 2.90 4.78
N CYS A 170 -4.59 2.14 3.90
CA CYS A 170 -5.97 1.72 4.14
C CYS A 170 -6.09 0.88 5.42
N MET A 171 -5.19 -0.09 5.65
CA MET A 171 -5.21 -0.92 6.86
C MET A 171 -4.92 -0.14 8.15
N LYS A 172 -4.04 0.86 8.06
CA LYS A 172 -3.68 1.72 9.19
C LYS A 172 -4.77 2.74 9.52
N SER A 173 -5.61 3.08 8.54
CA SER A 173 -6.69 4.03 8.76
C SER A 173 -7.70 3.50 9.78
N LYS A 174 -8.23 4.39 10.63
CA LYS A 174 -9.35 4.07 11.53
C LYS A 174 -10.59 3.61 10.76
N ALA A 175 -10.72 4.02 9.50
CA ALA A 175 -11.79 3.61 8.61
C ALA A 175 -11.64 2.16 8.11
N ALA A 176 -10.52 1.48 8.37
CA ALA A 176 -10.27 0.10 7.91
C ALA A 176 -11.33 -0.91 8.36
N ILE A 177 -12.01 -0.67 9.48
CA ILE A 177 -13.08 -1.54 9.99
C ILE A 177 -14.25 -1.72 9.01
N VAL A 178 -14.44 -0.78 8.07
CA VAL A 178 -15.48 -0.89 7.04
C VAL A 178 -15.07 -1.80 5.88
N LEU A 179 -13.78 -2.17 5.78
CA LEU A 179 -13.29 -3.05 4.73
C LEU A 179 -13.67 -4.49 5.04
N SER A 180 -14.41 -5.13 4.13
CA SER A 180 -14.76 -6.53 4.32
C SER A 180 -13.56 -7.47 4.22
N ASN A 181 -13.67 -8.64 4.84
CA ASN A 181 -12.69 -9.73 4.77
C ASN A 181 -12.25 -10.11 3.35
N GLN A 182 -13.13 -9.95 2.37
CA GLN A 182 -12.78 -10.26 0.99
C GLN A 182 -11.75 -9.25 0.45
N HIS A 183 -11.87 -7.97 0.80
CA HIS A 183 -10.93 -6.94 0.40
C HIS A 183 -9.56 -7.13 1.07
N VAL A 184 -9.55 -7.53 2.34
CA VAL A 184 -8.31 -7.78 3.08
C VAL A 184 -7.61 -9.05 2.59
N ARG A 185 -8.37 -10.12 2.30
CA ARG A 185 -7.79 -11.32 1.67
C ARG A 185 -7.31 -11.05 0.26
N ASP A 186 -8.06 -10.32 -0.55
CA ASP A 186 -7.61 -9.94 -1.88
C ASP A 186 -6.43 -8.95 -1.83
N TYR A 187 -6.26 -8.23 -0.73
CA TYR A 187 -5.09 -7.40 -0.47
C TYR A 187 -3.84 -8.24 -0.13
N CYS A 188 -3.97 -9.22 0.77
CA CYS A 188 -2.87 -10.11 1.17
C CYS A 188 -2.57 -11.22 0.15
N PHE A 189 -3.57 -11.63 -0.65
CA PHE A 189 -3.55 -12.82 -1.51
C PHE A 189 -4.10 -12.61 -2.93
N GLY A 190 -4.67 -11.43 -3.26
CA GLY A 190 -5.07 -11.10 -4.64
C GLY A 190 -3.87 -10.83 -5.55
N SER A 191 -2.68 -10.72 -4.96
CA SER A 191 -1.47 -11.29 -5.53
C SER A 191 -1.52 -12.82 -5.39
N SER A 192 -2.36 -13.49 -6.18
CA SER A 192 -2.41 -14.96 -6.35
C SER A 192 -1.14 -15.47 -7.06
N GLN A 193 -0.02 -14.93 -6.65
CA GLN A 193 1.18 -14.71 -7.41
C GLN A 193 2.43 -14.88 -6.54
N LEU A 194 2.29 -14.91 -5.21
CA LEU A 194 3.32 -15.40 -4.29
C LEU A 194 3.14 -16.88 -3.95
N ASP A 195 2.05 -17.49 -4.40
CA ASP A 195 1.87 -18.93 -4.33
C ASP A 195 2.74 -19.56 -5.41
N ASN A 196 3.99 -19.89 -5.04
CA ASN A 196 4.92 -20.66 -5.85
C ASN A 196 4.34 -22.06 -6.12
N GLY A 197 3.36 -22.18 -7.01
CA GLY A 197 2.77 -23.45 -7.43
C GLY A 197 2.26 -24.34 -6.29
N ASN A 198 2.06 -23.80 -5.08
CA ASN A 198 1.71 -24.60 -3.92
C ASN A 198 0.20 -24.74 -3.86
N SER A 199 -0.32 -25.52 -4.81
CA SER A 199 -1.72 -25.95 -4.82
C SER A 199 -2.09 -26.45 -3.42
N PHE A 200 -3.01 -25.73 -2.80
CA PHE A 200 -3.70 -26.10 -1.57
C PHE A 200 -4.14 -27.57 -1.63
N VAL A 201 -3.40 -28.45 -0.95
CA VAL A 201 -3.96 -29.71 -0.45
C VAL A 201 -4.20 -29.48 1.03
N GLU A 202 -5.46 -29.21 1.32
CA GLU A 202 -6.07 -29.27 2.65
C GLU A 202 -5.63 -30.58 3.33
N TYR A 203 -4.72 -30.50 4.29
CA TYR A 203 -4.33 -31.64 5.11
C TYR A 203 -5.49 -31.94 6.07
N ASN A 204 -6.43 -32.76 5.59
CA ASN A 204 -7.43 -33.37 6.45
C ASN A 204 -6.68 -34.31 7.43
N GLY A 205 -6.91 -34.10 8.72
CA GLY A 205 -6.07 -34.61 9.79
C GLY A 205 -5.80 -36.12 9.73
N GLN A 206 -4.57 -36.50 9.42
CA GLN A 206 -4.00 -37.78 9.80
C GLN A 206 -2.50 -37.61 10.09
N ARG A 207 -2.12 -37.92 11.35
CA ARG A 207 -0.73 -37.84 11.84
C ARG A 207 0.21 -38.65 10.94
N PRO A 208 1.33 -38.09 10.46
CA PRO A 208 2.38 -38.89 9.85
C PRO A 208 3.18 -39.59 10.96
N SER A 209 3.07 -40.91 10.99
CA SER A 209 3.94 -41.80 11.76
C SER A 209 5.39 -41.70 11.26
N VAL A 210 6.29 -41.63 12.24
CA VAL A 210 7.75 -41.57 12.10
C VAL A 210 8.27 -42.67 11.17
N GLY A 211 8.99 -42.30 10.11
CA GLY A 211 9.71 -43.20 9.23
C GLY A 211 11.10 -42.67 8.94
N ILE A 212 12.09 -43.15 9.70
CA ILE A 212 13.52 -42.98 9.41
C ILE A 212 13.87 -43.90 8.25
N ALA A 213 14.45 -43.38 7.16
CA ALA A 213 15.17 -44.19 6.18
C ALA A 213 16.39 -43.42 5.64
N SER A 214 17.55 -44.04 5.80
CA SER A 214 18.86 -43.56 5.41
C SER A 214 19.26 -44.07 4.01
N SER A 215 20.22 -43.34 3.43
CA SER A 215 21.30 -43.78 2.51
C SER A 215 21.06 -43.87 0.98
N ALA A 216 21.86 -43.05 0.28
CA ALA A 216 22.77 -43.34 -0.84
C ALA A 216 22.27 -44.03 -2.13
N SER A 217 22.50 -43.36 -3.28
CA SER A 217 23.17 -43.95 -4.43
C SER A 217 23.77 -42.87 -5.36
N MET A 218 25.07 -43.00 -5.64
CA MET A 218 25.79 -42.33 -6.75
C MET A 218 25.53 -43.06 -8.07
N GLY A 219 25.62 -42.32 -9.19
CA GLY A 219 26.07 -42.85 -10.48
C GLY A 219 25.09 -42.78 -11.65
N ASN A 220 25.25 -41.79 -12.53
CA ASN A 220 25.78 -42.02 -13.88
C ASN A 220 26.00 -40.71 -14.66
N MET A 221 27.17 -40.62 -15.30
CA MET A 221 27.64 -39.53 -16.14
C MET A 221 27.32 -39.76 -17.62
N MET A 222 27.12 -38.64 -18.33
CA MET A 222 27.38 -38.37 -19.76
C MET A 222 26.53 -39.05 -20.85
N ASN A 223 25.77 -38.23 -21.59
CA ASN A 223 26.09 -37.98 -23.00
C ASN A 223 25.59 -36.58 -23.45
N GLY A 224 26.40 -35.88 -24.24
CA GLY A 224 26.30 -34.43 -24.44
C GLY A 224 25.49 -33.95 -25.64
N THR A 225 25.26 -32.64 -25.71
CA THR A 225 25.54 -31.76 -26.86
C THR A 225 25.15 -30.32 -26.49
N ILE A 226 26.06 -29.37 -26.72
CA ILE A 226 25.79 -27.95 -26.64
C ILE A 226 24.97 -27.57 -27.88
N GLY A 227 23.71 -27.21 -27.66
CA GLY A 227 22.82 -26.63 -28.67
C GLY A 227 21.96 -25.58 -28.00
N VAL A 228 22.46 -24.34 -27.93
CA VAL A 228 21.62 -23.19 -27.55
C VAL A 228 20.77 -22.85 -28.77
N SER A 229 19.51 -23.29 -28.78
CA SER A 229 18.53 -22.91 -29.79
C SER A 229 17.81 -21.63 -29.35
N PRO A 230 17.78 -20.52 -30.13
CA PRO A 230 17.28 -19.23 -29.67
C PRO A 230 15.76 -19.06 -29.58
N ASN A 231 14.97 -20.15 -29.50
CA ASN A 231 13.53 -20.08 -29.78
C ASN A 231 12.58 -20.61 -28.67
N ASP A 232 13.05 -20.76 -27.42
CA ASP A 232 12.15 -21.03 -26.29
C ASP A 232 11.56 -19.74 -25.66
N LEU A 233 11.37 -18.70 -26.48
CA LEU A 233 10.48 -17.58 -26.17
C LEU A 233 9.07 -17.89 -26.69
N GLN A 234 8.55 -19.09 -26.41
CA GLN A 234 7.14 -19.38 -26.62
C GLN A 234 6.35 -18.82 -25.45
N LEU A 235 5.78 -17.63 -25.71
CA LEU A 235 4.57 -17.11 -25.09
C LEU A 235 3.51 -18.23 -24.98
N MET A 236 3.53 -18.97 -23.89
CA MET A 236 2.33 -19.65 -23.39
C MET A 236 1.52 -18.60 -22.64
N THR A 237 0.45 -18.14 -23.28
CA THR A 237 -0.85 -17.81 -22.67
C THR A 237 -0.82 -17.68 -21.14
N LYS A 238 -0.62 -16.45 -20.63
CA LYS A 238 -0.59 -16.11 -19.20
C LYS A 238 -1.88 -16.51 -18.47
N PRO A 239 -1.85 -17.45 -17.50
CA PRO A 239 -2.72 -17.39 -16.33
C PRO A 239 -1.96 -16.55 -15.28
N HIS A 240 -2.42 -15.31 -15.09
CA HIS A 240 -1.93 -14.24 -14.23
C HIS A 240 -1.05 -14.58 -12.98
N GLY A 241 0.22 -14.96 -13.18
CA GLY A 241 1.27 -14.95 -12.14
C GLY A 241 2.01 -13.60 -12.05
N ALA A 242 2.52 -13.22 -10.88
CA ALA A 242 3.32 -11.99 -10.68
C ALA A 242 4.65 -12.13 -11.39
N SER A 243 5.19 -11.01 -11.84
CA SER A 243 6.63 -10.92 -12.10
C SER A 243 7.42 -11.08 -10.79
N TYR A 244 8.61 -11.67 -10.85
CA TYR A 244 9.54 -11.73 -9.71
C TYR A 244 9.77 -10.34 -9.06
N GLN A 245 9.79 -9.28 -9.88
CA GLN A 245 9.94 -7.91 -9.38
C GLN A 245 8.73 -7.46 -8.55
N GLN A 246 7.52 -7.80 -8.97
CA GLN A 246 6.29 -7.51 -8.21
C GLN A 246 6.30 -8.24 -6.87
N GLN A 247 6.72 -9.51 -6.87
CA GLN A 247 6.87 -10.30 -5.63
C GLN A 247 7.89 -9.67 -4.68
N LYS A 248 9.05 -9.24 -5.21
CA LYS A 248 10.11 -8.59 -4.44
C LYS A 248 9.63 -7.30 -3.79
N VAL A 249 9.04 -6.39 -4.56
CA VAL A 249 8.55 -5.09 -4.07
C VAL A 249 7.44 -5.27 -3.04
N THR A 250 6.56 -6.26 -3.24
CA THR A 250 5.53 -6.63 -2.25
C THR A 250 6.15 -7.08 -0.94
N MET A 251 7.19 -7.93 -1.01
CA MET A 251 7.89 -8.40 0.17
C MET A 251 8.60 -7.25 0.90
N GLU A 252 9.28 -6.35 0.17
CA GLU A 252 9.94 -5.16 0.73
C GLU A 252 8.92 -4.27 1.46
N ALA A 253 7.77 -3.97 0.83
CA ALA A 253 6.72 -3.17 1.45
C ALA A 253 6.12 -3.83 2.71
N LEU A 254 5.97 -5.16 2.71
CA LEU A 254 5.48 -5.91 3.87
C LEU A 254 6.48 -5.86 5.05
N VAL A 255 7.77 -6.03 4.77
CA VAL A 255 8.82 -5.92 5.78
C VAL A 255 8.86 -4.50 6.35
N ASP A 256 8.79 -3.48 5.48
CA ASP A 256 8.73 -2.08 5.88
C ASP A 256 7.50 -1.77 6.74
N PHE A 257 6.36 -2.41 6.46
CA PHE A 257 5.17 -2.33 7.31
C PHE A 257 5.43 -2.89 8.70
N TYR A 258 6.00 -4.09 8.82
CA TYR A 258 6.33 -4.69 10.12
C TYR A 258 7.38 -3.91 10.91
N ARG A 259 8.27 -3.20 10.24
CA ARG A 259 9.29 -2.34 10.86
C ARG A 259 8.70 -1.11 11.56
N GLN A 260 7.48 -0.72 11.25
CA GLN A 260 6.82 0.42 11.89
C GLN A 260 6.31 0.05 13.29
N LYS A 261 6.78 0.77 14.32
CA LYS A 261 6.54 0.47 15.75
C LYS A 261 5.06 0.21 16.13
N ALA A 262 4.13 0.91 15.49
CA ALA A 262 2.70 0.84 15.78
C ALA A 262 1.87 0.00 14.79
N SER A 263 2.44 -0.46 13.67
CA SER A 263 1.66 -1.06 12.57
C SER A 263 0.92 -2.34 12.97
N ILE A 264 1.58 -3.22 13.74
CA ILE A 264 0.98 -4.47 14.22
C ILE A 264 -0.19 -4.18 15.19
N VAL A 265 -0.06 -3.17 16.04
CA VAL A 265 -1.11 -2.79 17.00
C VAL A 265 -2.28 -2.15 16.27
N GLU A 266 -2.01 -1.25 15.32
CA GLU A 266 -3.04 -0.64 14.47
C GLU A 266 -3.78 -1.70 13.66
N MET A 267 -3.06 -2.65 13.05
CA MET A 267 -3.67 -3.79 12.34
C MET A 267 -4.55 -4.62 13.26
N TYR A 268 -4.12 -4.89 14.50
CA TYR A 268 -4.93 -5.61 15.46
C TYR A 268 -6.23 -4.87 15.79
N VAL A 269 -6.14 -3.59 16.14
CA VAL A 269 -7.31 -2.77 16.53
C VAL A 269 -8.27 -2.55 15.36
N ASN A 270 -7.75 -2.43 14.14
CA ASN A 270 -8.54 -2.09 12.97
C ASN A 270 -9.11 -3.31 12.25
N LEU A 271 -8.48 -4.49 12.37
CA LEU A 271 -8.81 -5.68 11.58
C LEU A 271 -8.92 -6.95 12.45
N ASP A 272 -7.86 -7.34 13.17
CA ASP A 272 -7.81 -8.68 13.80
C ASP A 272 -8.63 -8.83 15.08
N CYS A 273 -8.97 -7.73 15.78
CA CYS A 273 -9.72 -7.81 17.03
C CYS A 273 -11.23 -8.04 16.82
N ASP A 274 -11.73 -7.93 15.59
CA ASP A 274 -13.09 -8.30 15.24
C ASP A 274 -13.18 -9.82 14.99
N ILE A 275 -13.99 -10.50 15.79
CA ILE A 275 -14.19 -11.96 15.70
C ILE A 275 -14.82 -12.41 14.37
N THR A 276 -15.42 -11.49 13.62
CA THR A 276 -15.98 -11.75 12.31
C THR A 276 -14.95 -11.57 11.20
N CYS A 277 -13.78 -11.01 11.50
CA CYS A 277 -12.68 -10.77 10.58
C CYS A 277 -11.67 -11.93 10.54
N ASN A 278 -10.94 -12.05 9.43
CA ASN A 278 -9.80 -12.97 9.35
C ASN A 278 -8.62 -12.41 10.17
N ASN A 279 -7.75 -13.31 10.62
CA ASN A 279 -6.52 -12.95 11.29
C ASN A 279 -5.44 -12.56 10.26
N VAL A 280 -5.43 -11.28 9.91
CA VAL A 280 -4.53 -10.69 8.90
C VAL A 280 -3.08 -10.80 9.35
N PHE A 281 -2.80 -10.60 10.64
CA PHE A 281 -1.47 -10.81 11.19
C PHE A 281 -0.97 -12.24 10.95
N GLU A 282 -1.80 -13.25 11.19
CA GLU A 282 -1.45 -14.64 10.97
C GLU A 282 -1.25 -14.95 9.49
N ASP A 283 -2.13 -14.46 8.62
CA ASP A 283 -2.02 -14.63 7.17
C ASP A 283 -0.70 -14.07 6.62
N LEU A 284 -0.35 -12.84 7.01
CA LEU A 284 0.90 -12.18 6.60
C LEU A 284 2.14 -12.85 7.21
N SER A 285 2.06 -13.29 8.47
CA SER A 285 3.17 -13.99 9.14
C SER A 285 3.40 -15.37 8.53
N ASN A 286 2.32 -16.08 8.15
CA ASN A 286 2.39 -17.36 7.45
C ASN A 286 2.98 -17.19 6.05
N LEU A 287 2.66 -16.11 5.34
CA LEU A 287 3.27 -15.77 4.06
C LEU A 287 4.79 -15.55 4.19
N LEU A 288 5.24 -14.76 5.17
CA LEU A 288 6.66 -14.57 5.48
C LEU A 288 7.35 -15.91 5.81
N SER A 289 6.73 -16.72 6.67
CA SER A 289 7.25 -18.04 7.07
C SER A 289 7.46 -18.95 5.86
N LYS A 290 6.45 -19.10 5.00
CA LYS A 290 6.54 -19.92 3.78
C LYS A 290 7.58 -19.37 2.79
N SER A 291 7.70 -18.04 2.71
CA SER A 291 8.61 -17.38 1.77
C SER A 291 10.07 -17.37 2.22
N ALA A 292 10.36 -17.64 3.50
CA ALA A 292 11.72 -17.66 4.03
C ALA A 292 12.50 -18.96 3.70
N PHE A 293 11.80 -20.05 3.37
CA PHE A 293 12.42 -21.36 3.11
C PHE A 293 12.48 -21.70 1.61
N PRO A 294 13.67 -21.76 1.00
CA PRO A 294 13.80 -22.12 -0.42
C PRO A 294 13.52 -23.61 -0.66
N VAL A 295 12.43 -23.92 -1.36
CA VAL A 295 12.05 -25.31 -1.69
C VAL A 295 13.02 -25.97 -2.69
N SER A 296 13.62 -25.19 -3.58
CA SER A 296 14.55 -25.67 -4.62
C SER A 296 16.03 -25.69 -4.19
N GLY A 297 16.33 -25.33 -2.94
CA GLY A 297 17.70 -25.21 -2.42
C GLY A 297 18.48 -23.97 -2.90
N THR A 298 17.99 -23.24 -3.90
CA THR A 298 18.59 -21.97 -4.35
C THR A 298 18.05 -20.80 -3.52
N LEU A 299 18.97 -20.04 -2.91
CA LEU A 299 18.62 -18.87 -2.11
C LEU A 299 18.47 -17.62 -2.98
N PHE A 300 17.24 -17.13 -3.10
CA PHE A 300 16.90 -15.83 -3.71
C PHE A 300 16.69 -14.70 -2.69
N THR A 301 16.80 -13.45 -3.13
CA THR A 301 16.58 -12.23 -2.30
C THR A 301 15.25 -12.25 -1.56
N MET A 302 14.19 -12.79 -2.17
CA MET A 302 12.87 -12.93 -1.55
C MET A 302 12.91 -13.69 -0.21
N HIS A 303 13.73 -14.74 -0.10
CA HIS A 303 13.85 -15.52 1.13
C HIS A 303 14.56 -14.75 2.23
N ILE A 304 15.56 -13.96 1.85
CA ILE A 304 16.31 -13.10 2.78
C ILE A 304 15.38 -12.00 3.33
N LEU A 305 14.59 -11.36 2.46
CA LEU A 305 13.60 -10.36 2.85
C LEU A 305 12.52 -10.96 3.76
N ALA A 306 12.00 -12.14 3.40
CA ALA A 306 10.99 -12.81 4.21
C ALA A 306 11.52 -13.17 5.61
N LEU A 307 12.78 -13.64 5.69
CA LEU A 307 13.45 -13.89 6.95
C LEU A 307 13.66 -12.60 7.76
N ASP A 308 14.08 -11.50 7.12
CA ASP A 308 14.19 -10.17 7.77
C ASP A 308 12.84 -9.71 8.33
N GLY A 309 11.75 -9.95 7.59
CA GLY A 309 10.39 -9.70 8.07
C GLY A 309 10.03 -10.49 9.32
N LEU A 310 10.32 -11.79 9.36
CA LEU A 310 10.08 -12.63 10.54
C LEU A 310 10.91 -12.15 11.75
N ILE A 311 12.17 -11.81 11.53
CA ILE A 311 13.05 -11.27 12.57
C ILE A 311 12.45 -9.97 13.10
N THR A 312 12.03 -9.06 12.23
CA THR A 312 11.40 -7.78 12.59
C THR A 312 10.14 -7.99 13.44
N VAL A 313 9.30 -8.97 13.10
CA VAL A 313 8.12 -9.32 13.90
C VAL A 313 8.52 -9.77 15.32
N ILE A 314 9.51 -10.66 15.42
CA ILE A 314 9.99 -11.20 16.71
C ILE A 314 10.66 -10.11 17.55
N GLU A 315 11.51 -9.27 16.94
CA GLU A 315 12.14 -8.12 17.60
C GLU A 315 11.09 -7.15 18.15
N GLY A 316 10.08 -6.81 17.33
CA GLY A 316 8.98 -5.96 17.77
C GLY A 316 8.16 -6.56 18.91
N MET A 317 8.04 -7.89 18.99
CA MET A 317 7.43 -8.55 20.16
C MET A 317 8.34 -8.47 21.40
N ALA A 318 9.64 -8.76 21.24
CA ALA A 318 10.62 -8.74 22.32
C ALA A 318 10.76 -7.35 22.97
N GLU A 319 10.79 -6.28 22.16
CA GLU A 319 10.87 -4.89 22.64
C GLU A 319 9.69 -4.52 23.55
N ARG A 320 8.49 -5.00 23.25
CA ARG A 320 7.28 -4.72 24.05
C ARG A 320 7.29 -5.45 25.39
N ILE A 321 7.92 -6.62 25.47
CA ILE A 321 8.09 -7.37 26.71
C ILE A 321 9.11 -6.68 27.63
N GLY A 322 10.22 -6.19 27.06
CA GLY A 322 11.27 -5.51 27.84
C GLY A 322 10.86 -4.13 28.38
N SER A 323 9.96 -3.42 27.69
CA SER A 323 9.47 -2.09 28.08
C SER A 323 8.37 -2.13 29.15
N GLY A 324 7.75 -3.29 29.40
CA GLY A 324 6.79 -3.49 30.49
C GLY A 324 7.42 -3.55 31.90
N SER A 325 8.75 -3.60 32.00
CA SER A 325 9.47 -3.68 33.28
C SER A 325 9.90 -2.32 33.85
N ALA A 326 9.64 -1.20 33.17
CA ALA A 326 10.06 0.14 33.59
C ALA A 326 8.94 0.95 34.28
N ILE A 327 7.79 0.34 34.59
CA ILE A 327 6.73 0.94 35.41
C ILE A 327 6.56 0.08 36.66
N SER A 328 7.59 0.08 37.50
CA SER A 328 7.51 -0.37 38.88
C SER A 328 8.65 0.27 39.66
N GLU A 329 8.42 1.48 40.14
CA GLU A 329 8.60 1.93 41.54
C GLU A 329 8.10 3.37 41.70
#